data_AF-A0A7S2LDB4-F1
#
_entry.id   AF-A0A7S2LDB4-F1
#
_cell.length_a   1.000
_cell.length_b   1.000
_cell.length_c   1.000
_cell.angle_alpha   90.00
_cell.angle_beta   90.00
_cell.angle_gamma   90.00
#
_symmetry.space_group_name_H-M   'P 1'
#
loop_
_entity.id
_entity.type
_entity.pdbx_description
1 polymer ?
#
loop_
_entity_poly.entity_id
_entity_poly.type
_entity_poly.pdbx_seq_one_letter_code
_entity_poly.pdbx_strand_id
1 'polypeptide(L)'
;GAAQVATWVVDPSYLLARNPTCEASPEFKLELAGYGPAAFKMILVPQGASTFRRSQGRGRVQLKCFSPVERGVAPVRFSIAVQAQADAGGGETFTHDFARSALWAKEHEPVYLHAGAAVARQPGGRAARSVVLIRLEVLGGAGCT
;
A
#
# COMPACT_ATOMS: atom_id res chain seq x y z
N GLY A 1 -10.21 11.93 13.26
CA GLY A 1 -10.47 12.51 11.93
C GLY A 1 -11.29 11.54 11.10
N ALA A 2 -11.77 11.96 9.93
CA ALA A 2 -12.42 11.05 8.98
C ALA A 2 -11.39 10.10 8.33
N ALA A 3 -11.74 8.83 8.17
CA ALA A 3 -10.92 7.86 7.44
C ALA A 3 -11.00 8.13 5.93
N GLN A 4 -9.86 8.11 5.25
CA GLN A 4 -9.77 8.21 3.79
C GLN A 4 -9.20 6.93 3.21
N VAL A 5 -9.63 6.58 1.99
CA VAL A 5 -9.23 5.32 1.35
C VAL A 5 -8.61 5.62 -0.02
N ALA A 6 -7.43 5.06 -0.26
CA ALA A 6 -6.77 5.02 -1.55
C ALA A 6 -6.71 3.57 -2.03
N THR A 7 -7.15 3.34 -3.26
CA THR A 7 -7.19 2.01 -3.87
C THR A 7 -6.26 1.98 -5.07
N TRP A 8 -5.36 1.00 -5.08
CA TRP A 8 -4.45 0.76 -6.19
C TRP A 8 -4.64 -0.65 -6.75
N VAL A 9 -5.03 -0.74 -8.02
CA VAL A 9 -5.19 -2.01 -8.73
C VAL A 9 -3.90 -2.35 -9.45
N VAL A 10 -3.39 -3.55 -9.22
CA VAL A 10 -2.15 -4.05 -9.83
C VAL A 10 -2.44 -5.39 -10.49
N ASP A 11 -1.99 -5.54 -11.73
CA ASP A 11 -2.04 -6.82 -12.42
C ASP A 11 -0.78 -7.64 -12.06
N PRO A 12 -0.91 -8.76 -11.32
CA PRO A 12 0.25 -9.59 -10.96
C PRO A 12 0.97 -10.16 -12.17
N SER A 13 0.27 -10.40 -13.28
CA SER A 13 0.86 -10.97 -14.50
C SER A 13 1.87 -10.01 -15.13
N TYR A 14 1.61 -8.69 -15.06
CA TYR A 14 2.52 -7.66 -15.52
C TYR A 14 3.84 -7.66 -14.72
N LEU A 15 3.74 -7.74 -13.39
CA LEU A 15 4.91 -7.75 -12.51
C LEU A 15 5.79 -8.99 -12.74
N LEU A 16 5.18 -10.14 -13.00
CA LEU A 16 5.93 -11.38 -13.26
C LEU A 16 6.53 -11.42 -14.66
N ALA A 17 5.80 -10.92 -15.66
CA ALA A 17 6.23 -10.93 -17.06
C ALA A 17 7.34 -9.93 -17.34
N ARG A 18 7.21 -8.70 -16.82
CA ARG A 18 8.21 -7.63 -17.03
C ARG A 18 9.33 -7.64 -16.00
N ASN A 19 9.13 -8.36 -14.90
CA ASN A 19 10.10 -8.58 -13.84
C ASN A 19 10.74 -7.28 -13.30
N PRO A 20 9.95 -6.23 -12.96
CA PRO A 20 10.52 -5.00 -12.45
C PRO A 20 11.08 -5.21 -11.03
N THR A 21 11.96 -4.31 -10.63
CA THR A 21 12.56 -4.28 -9.28
C THR A 21 11.66 -3.56 -8.27
N CYS A 22 10.68 -2.78 -8.73
CA CYS A 22 9.59 -2.20 -7.97
C CYS A 22 8.46 -1.72 -8.91
N GLU A 23 7.28 -1.46 -8.37
CA GLU A 23 6.17 -0.82 -9.07
C GLU A 23 5.59 0.27 -8.18
N ALA A 24 5.23 1.43 -8.74
CA ALA A 24 4.67 2.55 -8.00
C ALA A 24 3.24 2.84 -8.44
N SER A 25 2.38 3.20 -7.50
CA SER A 25 1.02 3.62 -7.79
C SER A 25 0.97 4.98 -8.50
N PRO A 26 -0.19 5.33 -9.10
CA PRO A 26 -0.55 6.72 -9.31
C PRO A 26 -0.45 7.54 -8.01
N GLU A 27 -0.39 8.86 -8.15
CA GLU A 27 -0.43 9.76 -7.00
C GLU A 27 -1.85 9.81 -6.41
N PHE A 28 -1.94 9.70 -5.09
CA PHE A 28 -3.15 9.93 -4.31
C PHE A 28 -3.02 11.22 -3.53
N LYS A 29 -4.10 12.01 -3.46
CA LYS A 29 -4.17 13.19 -2.60
C LYS A 29 -5.11 12.88 -1.44
N LEU A 30 -4.58 12.94 -0.22
CA LEU A 30 -5.30 12.62 1.01
C LEU A 30 -5.24 13.83 1.94
N GLU A 31 -6.39 14.23 2.48
CA GLU A 31 -6.50 15.38 3.37
C GLU A 31 -5.92 15.05 4.75
N LEU A 32 -4.86 15.75 5.16
CA LEU A 32 -4.35 15.65 6.52
C LEU A 32 -5.10 16.65 7.40
N ALA A 33 -5.79 16.16 8.42
CA ALA A 33 -6.58 16.99 9.32
C ALA A 33 -5.71 18.09 9.97
N GLY A 34 -6.00 19.35 9.67
CA GLY A 34 -5.24 20.51 10.16
C GLY A 34 -4.04 20.93 9.30
N TYR A 35 -3.72 20.18 8.23
CA TYR A 35 -2.52 20.41 7.41
C TYR A 35 -2.79 20.42 5.90
N GLY A 36 -4.01 20.09 5.47
CA GLY A 36 -4.43 20.13 4.08
C GLY A 36 -3.98 18.91 3.26
N PRO A 37 -4.08 18.97 1.92
CA PRO A 37 -3.85 17.82 1.06
C PRO A 37 -2.39 17.40 1.01
N ALA A 38 -2.13 16.12 1.27
CA ALA A 38 -0.82 15.50 1.09
C ALA A 38 -0.82 14.48 -0.05
N ALA A 39 0.22 14.53 -0.87
CA ALA A 39 0.43 13.62 -1.99
C ALA A 39 1.14 12.34 -1.51
N PHE A 40 0.58 11.18 -1.84
CA PHE A 40 1.10 9.86 -1.47
C PHE A 40 1.24 8.95 -2.70
N LYS A 41 2.23 8.06 -2.65
CA LYS A 41 2.28 6.87 -3.50
C LYS A 41 2.53 5.62 -2.68
N MET A 42 1.99 4.53 -3.18
CA MET A 42 2.30 3.17 -2.75
C MET A 42 3.40 2.63 -3.63
N ILE A 43 4.30 1.84 -3.07
CA ILE A 43 5.38 1.19 -3.81
C ILE A 43 5.36 -0.29 -3.46
N LEU A 44 5.14 -1.14 -4.45
CA LEU A 44 5.36 -2.57 -4.32
C LEU A 44 6.83 -2.86 -4.60
N VAL A 45 7.48 -3.57 -3.68
CA VAL A 45 8.84 -4.08 -3.89
C VAL A 45 8.91 -5.59 -3.63
N PRO A 46 9.73 -6.35 -4.35
CA PRO A 46 9.91 -7.77 -4.10
C PRO A 46 10.44 -8.03 -2.69
N GLN A 47 9.92 -9.06 -2.02
CA GLN A 47 10.41 -9.43 -0.69
C GLN A 47 11.54 -10.47 -0.77
N GLY A 48 12.66 -10.17 -0.12
CA GLY A 48 13.81 -11.08 -0.01
C GLY A 48 14.53 -11.37 -1.33
N ALA A 49 14.23 -10.63 -2.41
CA ALA A 49 14.83 -10.81 -3.71
C ALA A 49 14.89 -9.50 -4.51
N SER A 50 15.59 -9.50 -5.63
CA SER A 50 15.73 -8.32 -6.50
C SER A 50 14.55 -8.08 -7.44
N THR A 51 13.69 -9.08 -7.66
CA THR A 51 12.58 -9.01 -8.64
C THR A 51 11.39 -9.87 -8.19
N PHE A 52 10.18 -9.53 -8.65
CA PHE A 52 8.95 -10.24 -8.25
C PHE A 52 8.95 -11.72 -8.67
N ARG A 53 9.59 -12.07 -9.80
CA ARG A 53 9.73 -13.46 -10.21
C ARG A 53 10.61 -14.24 -9.24
N ARG A 54 11.73 -13.65 -8.80
CA ARG A 54 12.66 -14.29 -7.85
C ARG A 54 12.09 -14.36 -6.43
N SER A 55 11.22 -13.43 -6.06
CA SER A 55 10.49 -13.51 -4.79
C SER A 55 9.28 -14.46 -4.84
N GLN A 56 9.03 -15.15 -5.97
CA GLN A 56 7.87 -16.01 -6.18
C GLN A 56 6.54 -15.25 -5.99
N GLY A 57 6.48 -14.01 -6.51
CA GLY A 57 5.32 -13.14 -6.40
C GLY A 57 5.06 -12.60 -4.99
N ARG A 58 6.00 -12.76 -4.06
CA ARG A 58 5.96 -12.11 -2.75
C ARG A 58 6.44 -10.67 -2.88
N GLY A 59 5.61 -9.73 -2.46
CA GLY A 59 5.94 -8.32 -2.41
C GLY A 59 5.73 -7.76 -1.01
N ARG A 60 6.23 -6.56 -0.77
CA ARG A 60 5.89 -5.73 0.39
C ARG A 60 5.45 -4.36 -0.11
N VAL A 61 4.47 -3.76 0.57
CA VAL A 61 4.01 -2.40 0.26
C VAL A 61 4.80 -1.41 1.09
N GLN A 62 5.28 -0.36 0.45
CA GLN A 62 5.82 0.83 1.10
C GLN A 62 4.87 2.00 0.81
N LEU A 63 4.80 2.94 1.75
CA LEU A 63 3.98 4.15 1.61
C LEU A 63 4.92 5.35 1.65
N LYS A 64 4.85 6.20 0.62
CA LYS A 64 5.68 7.39 0.48
C LYS A 64 4.81 8.64 0.41
N CYS A 65 5.02 9.57 1.32
CA CYS A 65 4.49 10.94 1.26
C CYS A 65 5.45 11.82 0.44
N PHE A 66 4.92 12.69 -0.42
CA PHE A 66 5.69 13.64 -1.24
C PHE A 66 5.45 15.09 -0.84
N SER A 67 4.39 15.36 -0.09
CA SER A 67 4.16 16.70 0.44
C SER A 67 5.10 16.98 1.61
N PRO A 68 5.63 18.21 1.73
CA PRO A 68 6.33 18.63 2.94
C PRO A 68 5.33 18.60 4.10
N VAL A 69 5.49 17.61 4.99
CA VAL A 69 4.73 17.52 6.23
C VAL A 69 5.52 18.29 7.29
N GLU A 70 4.98 19.43 7.75
CA GLU A 70 5.67 20.26 8.74
C GLU A 70 5.97 19.49 10.04
N ARG A 71 7.08 19.84 10.70
CA ARG A 71 7.38 19.27 12.03
C ARG A 71 6.30 19.71 13.01
N GLY A 72 5.65 18.75 13.67
CA GLY A 72 4.53 19.00 14.57
C GLY A 72 3.19 18.40 14.09
N VAL A 73 3.15 17.84 12.87
CA VAL A 73 2.03 16.99 12.42
C VAL A 73 2.03 15.71 13.24
N ALA A 74 0.87 15.36 13.81
CA ALA A 74 0.73 14.12 14.56
C ALA A 74 0.95 12.88 13.69
N PRO A 75 1.47 11.77 14.28
CA PRO A 75 1.67 10.52 13.54
C PRO A 75 0.39 10.05 12.83
N VAL A 76 0.53 9.60 11.61
CA VAL A 76 -0.59 9.12 10.80
C VAL A 76 -0.75 7.62 11.02
N ARG A 77 -2.00 7.16 11.22
CA ARG A 77 -2.34 5.75 11.27
C ARG A 77 -2.82 5.31 9.89
N PHE A 78 -2.44 4.14 9.43
CA PHE A 78 -2.98 3.57 8.20
C PHE A 78 -3.05 2.07 8.30
N SER A 79 -3.97 1.48 7.56
CA SER A 79 -3.98 0.05 7.33
C SER A 79 -3.75 -0.27 5.86
N ILE A 80 -3.02 -1.36 5.64
CA ILE A 80 -2.76 -1.90 4.31
C ILE A 80 -3.44 -3.26 4.24
N ALA A 81 -4.34 -3.41 3.27
CA ALA A 81 -4.98 -4.67 2.94
C ALA A 81 -4.63 -5.02 1.50
N VAL A 82 -4.37 -6.29 1.22
CA VAL A 82 -4.25 -6.79 -0.15
C VAL A 82 -5.30 -7.85 -0.36
N GLN A 83 -6.13 -7.61 -1.36
CA GLN A 83 -7.27 -8.43 -1.67
C GLN A 83 -7.12 -8.97 -3.09
N ALA A 84 -7.14 -10.29 -3.26
CA ALA A 84 -7.21 -10.91 -4.58
C ALA A 84 -8.65 -10.86 -5.17
N GLN A 85 -9.65 -10.57 -4.34
CA GLN A 85 -11.04 -10.34 -4.72
C GLN A 85 -11.72 -9.46 -3.65
N ALA A 86 -12.71 -8.66 -4.04
CA ALA A 86 -13.23 -7.48 -3.31
C ALA A 86 -13.73 -7.70 -1.84
N ASP A 87 -13.82 -8.93 -1.34
CA ASP A 87 -14.48 -9.25 -0.06
C ASP A 87 -13.56 -9.71 1.09
N ALA A 88 -12.23 -9.61 0.98
CA ALA A 88 -11.34 -10.01 2.07
C ALA A 88 -11.08 -8.85 3.06
N GLY A 89 -12.02 -8.61 3.99
CA GLY A 89 -11.84 -7.66 5.08
C GLY A 89 -10.71 -8.07 6.03
N GLY A 90 -9.53 -7.47 5.88
CA GLY A 90 -8.41 -7.67 6.79
C GLY A 90 -7.17 -6.91 6.32
N GLY A 91 -6.77 -5.88 7.07
CA GLY A 91 -5.53 -5.14 6.82
C GLY A 91 -4.81 -4.88 8.13
N GLU A 92 -3.48 -5.03 8.12
CA GLU A 92 -2.65 -4.69 9.27
C GLU A 92 -2.61 -3.17 9.43
N THR A 93 -2.63 -2.70 10.68
CA THR A 93 -2.60 -1.27 10.98
C THR A 93 -1.24 -0.84 11.50
N PHE A 94 -0.77 0.30 11.01
CA PHE A 94 0.53 0.87 11.29
C PHE A 94 0.38 2.35 11.68
N THR A 95 1.36 2.85 12.43
CA THR A 95 1.48 4.28 12.75
C THR A 95 2.85 4.75 12.28
N HIS A 96 2.90 5.90 11.60
CA HIS A 96 4.14 6.47 11.08
C HIS A 96 4.13 8.00 11.15
N ASP A 97 5.30 8.57 11.44
CA ASP A 97 5.52 10.01 11.43
C ASP A 97 6.19 10.41 10.10
N PHE A 98 5.36 10.91 9.18
CA PHE A 98 5.83 11.35 7.86
C PHE A 98 6.67 12.63 7.90
N ALA A 99 6.65 13.40 9.00
CA ALA A 99 7.53 14.56 9.18
C ALA A 99 8.97 14.12 9.52
N ARG A 100 9.13 12.95 10.16
CA ARG A 100 10.45 12.36 10.44
C ARG A 100 11.02 11.60 9.25
N SER A 101 10.18 10.89 8.49
CA SER A 101 10.57 10.20 7.27
C SER A 101 9.42 10.18 6.27
N ALA A 102 9.65 10.72 5.08
CA ALA A 102 8.67 10.68 4.00
C ALA A 102 8.33 9.26 3.52
N LEU A 103 9.18 8.27 3.80
CA LEU A 103 8.99 6.86 3.45
C LEU A 103 8.69 6.03 4.70
N TRP A 104 7.60 5.29 4.65
CA TRP A 104 7.34 4.18 5.55
C TRP A 104 7.65 2.85 4.85
N ALA A 105 8.42 2.02 5.54
CA ALA A 105 8.68 0.64 5.15
C ALA A 105 8.87 -0.20 6.42
N LYS A 106 8.02 -1.19 6.64
CA LYS A 106 8.19 -2.20 7.71
C LYS A 106 8.29 -3.58 7.07
N GLU A 107 9.03 -4.49 7.71
CA GLU A 107 8.84 -5.92 7.44
C GLU A 107 7.46 -6.31 7.96
N HIS A 108 6.55 -6.58 7.04
CA HIS A 108 5.22 -7.12 7.28
C HIS A 108 5.13 -8.47 6.58
N GLU A 109 4.08 -9.24 6.89
CA GLU A 109 3.81 -10.46 6.15
C GLU A 109 3.77 -10.14 4.65
N PRO A 110 4.48 -10.90 3.80
CA PRO A 110 4.51 -10.65 2.37
C PRO A 110 3.09 -10.54 1.82
N VAL A 111 2.90 -9.54 0.98
CA VAL A 111 1.80 -9.52 0.05
C VAL A 111 2.03 -10.61 -0.97
N TYR A 112 1.20 -11.65 -0.89
CA TYR A 112 1.15 -12.67 -1.91
C TYR A 112 0.31 -12.16 -3.08
N LEU A 113 0.98 -11.74 -4.15
CA LEU A 113 0.32 -11.39 -5.43
C LEU A 113 -0.38 -12.60 -6.09
N HIS A 114 -0.26 -13.78 -5.47
CA HIS A 114 -0.76 -15.07 -5.92
C HIS A 114 -1.93 -15.63 -5.10
N ALA A 115 -2.66 -14.85 -4.29
CA ALA A 115 -3.76 -15.39 -3.47
C ALA A 115 -4.99 -15.94 -4.26
N GLY A 116 -4.82 -16.29 -5.54
CA GLY A 116 -5.69 -17.15 -6.34
C GLY A 116 -4.98 -18.19 -7.23
N ALA A 117 -3.64 -18.34 -7.19
CA ALA A 117 -2.94 -19.31 -8.06
C ALA A 117 -3.12 -20.78 -7.62
N ALA A 118 -3.54 -21.02 -6.38
CA ALA A 118 -3.87 -22.35 -5.88
C ALA A 118 -5.37 -22.70 -6.02
N VAL A 119 -6.23 -21.76 -6.42
CA VAL A 119 -7.67 -22.02 -6.59
C VAL A 119 -8.06 -21.79 -8.04
N ALA A 120 -8.27 -22.91 -8.72
CA ALA A 120 -8.87 -23.06 -10.04
C ALA A 120 -8.04 -22.51 -11.22
N ARG A 121 -7.28 -23.43 -11.82
CA ARG A 121 -7.21 -23.51 -13.28
C ARG A 121 -8.64 -23.67 -13.83
N GLN A 122 -9.41 -22.59 -13.95
CA GLN A 122 -10.56 -22.58 -14.83
C GLN A 122 -10.05 -22.31 -16.26
N PRO A 123 -10.31 -23.22 -17.21
CA PRO A 123 -10.01 -22.95 -18.62
C PRO A 123 -10.94 -21.82 -19.07
N GLY A 124 -10.35 -20.66 -19.40
CA GLY A 124 -11.08 -19.46 -19.86
C GLY A 124 -11.32 -18.36 -18.81
N GLY A 125 -10.81 -18.51 -17.57
CA GLY A 125 -10.97 -17.49 -16.53
C GLY A 125 -10.07 -16.26 -16.73
N ARG A 126 -10.66 -15.07 -16.70
CA ARG A 126 -9.95 -13.76 -16.71
C ARG A 126 -8.95 -13.72 -15.55
N ALA A 127 -7.72 -13.26 -15.81
CA ALA A 127 -6.68 -13.14 -14.77
C ALA A 127 -7.20 -12.41 -13.53
N ALA A 128 -7.02 -13.03 -12.35
CA ALA A 128 -7.39 -12.42 -11.08
C ALA A 128 -6.59 -11.13 -10.87
N ARG A 129 -7.29 -10.01 -10.66
CA ARG A 129 -6.67 -8.71 -10.42
C ARG A 129 -6.48 -8.53 -8.92
N SER A 130 -5.26 -8.26 -8.49
CA SER A 130 -5.00 -7.92 -7.09
C SER A 130 -5.28 -6.44 -6.86
N VAL A 131 -5.97 -6.16 -5.76
CA VAL A 131 -6.23 -4.80 -5.30
C VAL A 131 -5.43 -4.59 -4.02
N VAL A 132 -4.57 -3.57 -4.02
CA VAL A 132 -3.93 -3.05 -2.82
C VAL A 132 -4.78 -1.90 -2.32
N LEU A 133 -5.33 -2.04 -1.12
CA LEU A 133 -6.12 -1.02 -0.47
C LEU A 133 -5.32 -0.43 0.70
N ILE A 134 -5.15 0.88 0.68
CA ILE A 134 -4.61 1.62 1.82
C ILE A 134 -5.72 2.48 2.39
N ARG A 135 -6.03 2.26 3.66
CA ARG A 135 -6.89 3.14 4.44
C ARG A 135 -6.01 4.01 5.31
N LEU A 136 -6.11 5.32 5.14
CA LEU A 136 -5.40 6.32 5.93
C LEU A 136 -6.35 6.93 6.97
N GLU A 137 -5.94 6.91 8.22
CA GLU A 137 -6.62 7.55 9.34
C GLU A 137 -5.65 8.49 10.04
N VAL A 138 -5.94 9.79 9.97
CA VAL A 138 -5.13 10.77 10.71
C VAL A 138 -5.53 10.75 12.17
N LEU A 139 -4.62 10.33 13.02
CA LEU A 139 -4.74 10.54 14.46
C LEU A 139 -4.50 12.04 14.66
N GLY A 140 -5.57 12.77 14.96
CA GLY A 140 -5.45 14.19 15.26
C GLY A 140 -4.46 14.34 16.41
N GLY A 141 -3.46 15.22 16.24
CA GLY A 141 -2.74 15.74 17.39
C GLY A 141 -3.78 16.42 18.27
N ALA A 142 -3.79 16.08 19.56
CA ALA A 142 -4.45 16.92 20.53
C ALA A 142 -3.94 18.34 20.28
N GLY A 143 -4.82 19.22 19.80
CA GLY A 143 -4.50 20.63 19.71
C GLY A 143 -4.04 21.04 21.10
N CYS A 144 -2.88 21.68 21.17
CA CYS A 144 -2.51 22.43 22.35
C CYS A 144 -3.62 23.48 22.54
N THR A 145 -4.51 23.25 23.50
CA THR A 145 -5.34 24.30 24.11
C THR A 145 -4.48 25.13 25.04
#